data_AF-A0A6I4IUG4-F1
#
_entry.id   AF-A0A6I4IUG4-F1
#
_cell.length_a   1.000
_cell.length_b   1.000
_cell.length_c   1.000
_cell.angle_alpha   90.00
_cell.angle_beta   90.00
_cell.angle_gamma   90.00
#
_symmetry.space_group_name_H-M   'P 1'
#
loop_
_entity.id
_entity.type
_entity.pdbx_description
1 polymer ?
#
loop_
_entity_poly.entity_id
_entity_poly.type
_entity_poly.pdbx_seq_one_letter_code
_entity_poly.pdbx_strand_id
1 'polypeptide(L)'
;MDIEKLIKELKEALLTLLGNKYKEFKPEIQKDITVFLKESEEKLKRWVQLLAEDSITKEEFEWLLKSQKDLVSLKALQTVGVSKIRLNNIKNSILKTIFDIVLAAVIK
;
A
#
# COMPACT_ATOMS: atom_id res chain seq x y z
N MET A 1 16.58 8.85 -8.19
CA MET A 1 16.02 7.77 -7.34
C MET A 1 15.51 6.67 -8.24
N ASP A 2 15.77 5.40 -7.93
CA ASP A 2 15.24 4.28 -8.71
C ASP A 2 13.84 3.91 -8.20
N ILE A 3 12.81 4.42 -8.88
CA ILE A 3 11.40 4.22 -8.53
C ILE A 3 11.03 2.74 -8.68
N GLU A 4 11.58 2.03 -9.67
CA GLU A 4 11.26 0.62 -9.89
C GLU A 4 11.73 -0.23 -8.71
N LYS A 5 12.96 0.04 -8.25
CA LYS A 5 13.50 -0.60 -7.05
C LYS A 5 12.66 -0.29 -5.82
N LEU A 6 12.24 0.96 -5.62
CA LEU A 6 11.39 1.36 -4.49
C LEU A 6 10.03 0.63 -4.51
N ILE A 7 9.38 0.52 -5.67
CA ILE A 7 8.10 -0.20 -5.78
C ILE A 7 8.27 -1.69 -5.45
N LYS A 8 9.39 -2.30 -5.87
CA LYS A 8 9.70 -3.69 -5.54
C LYS A 8 9.91 -3.89 -4.04
N GLU A 9 10.71 -3.03 -3.41
CA GLU A 9 10.96 -3.06 -1.96
C GLU A 9 9.66 -2.84 -1.17
N LEU A 10 8.82 -1.90 -1.61
CA LEU A 10 7.51 -1.63 -1.02
C LEU A 10 6.60 -2.86 -1.07
N LYS A 11 6.59 -3.58 -2.20
CA LYS A 11 5.82 -4.81 -2.33
C LYS A 11 6.30 -5.89 -1.36
N GLU A 12 7.61 -6.13 -1.28
CA GLU A 12 8.19 -7.13 -0.38
C GLU A 12 7.95 -6.78 1.10
N ALA A 13 8.11 -5.50 1.46
CA ALA A 13 7.86 -5.00 2.81
C ALA A 13 6.38 -5.15 3.21
N LEU A 14 5.44 -4.79 2.34
CA LEU A 14 4.01 -4.96 2.60
C LEU A 14 3.62 -6.42 2.77
N LEU A 15 4.08 -7.31 1.87
CA LEU A 15 3.80 -8.74 1.96
C LEU A 15 4.35 -9.35 3.25
N THR A 16 5.53 -8.90 3.68
CA THR A 16 6.18 -9.36 4.91
C THR A 16 5.45 -8.83 6.14
N LEU A 17 5.27 -7.52 6.25
CA LEU A 17 4.66 -6.87 7.41
C LEU A 17 3.22 -7.34 7.62
N LEU A 18 2.41 -7.33 6.56
CA LEU A 18 1.00 -7.69 6.67
C LEU A 18 0.81 -9.21 6.72
N GLY A 19 1.63 -10.00 6.03
CA GLY A 19 1.64 -11.46 6.18
C GLY A 19 2.02 -11.91 7.60
N ASN A 20 2.91 -11.18 8.27
CA ASN A 20 3.27 -11.43 9.67
C ASN A 20 2.23 -10.91 10.66
N LYS A 21 1.55 -9.79 10.35
CA LYS A 21 0.50 -9.20 11.19
C LYS A 21 -0.81 -10.00 11.14
N TYR A 22 -1.14 -10.57 9.99
CA TYR A 22 -2.38 -11.31 9.73
C TYR A 22 -2.09 -12.75 9.31
N LYS A 23 -1.31 -13.48 10.14
CA LYS A 23 -0.83 -14.84 9.82
C LYS A 23 -1.96 -15.82 9.48
N GLU A 24 -3.11 -15.66 10.12
CA GLU A 24 -4.31 -16.49 9.91
C GLU A 24 -4.91 -16.35 8.50
N PHE A 25 -4.62 -15.24 7.81
CA PHE A 25 -5.08 -14.95 6.43
C PHE A 25 -3.92 -14.65 5.49
N LYS A 26 -2.74 -15.21 5.77
CA LYS A 26 -1.52 -14.93 5.02
C LYS A 26 -1.68 -15.13 3.51
N PRO A 27 -2.25 -16.23 2.98
CA PRO A 27 -2.38 -16.39 1.54
C PRO A 27 -3.38 -15.40 0.93
N GLU A 28 -4.50 -15.12 1.62
CA GLU A 28 -5.52 -14.18 1.18
C GLU A 28 -4.98 -12.74 1.14
N ILE A 29 -4.29 -12.31 2.20
CA ILE A 29 -3.75 -10.96 2.28
C ILE A 29 -2.62 -10.76 1.27
N GLN A 30 -1.78 -11.77 1.03
CA GLN A 30 -0.73 -11.69 0.01
C GLN A 30 -1.32 -11.57 -1.39
N LYS A 31 -2.41 -12.30 -1.67
CA LYS A 31 -3.15 -12.18 -2.94
C LYS A 31 -3.74 -10.79 -3.11
N ASP A 32 -4.48 -10.30 -2.12
CA ASP A 32 -5.14 -8.99 -2.18
C ASP A 32 -4.13 -7.84 -2.29
N ILE A 33 -3.02 -7.88 -1.53
CA ILE A 33 -1.94 -6.87 -1.63
C ILE A 33 -1.32 -6.89 -3.02
N THR A 34 -1.05 -8.08 -3.57
CA THR A 34 -0.41 -8.20 -4.89
C THR A 34 -1.30 -7.61 -5.98
N VAL A 35 -2.61 -7.87 -5.93
CA VAL A 35 -3.58 -7.30 -6.87
C VAL A 35 -3.62 -5.77 -6.72
N PHE A 36 -3.79 -5.28 -5.49
CA PHE A 36 -3.87 -3.85 -5.22
C PHE A 36 -2.63 -3.08 -5.69
N LEU A 37 -1.42 -3.60 -5.40
CA LEU A 37 -0.18 -2.96 -5.80
C LEU A 37 0.00 -2.97 -7.31
N LYS A 38 -0.42 -4.04 -8.01
CA LYS A 38 -0.38 -4.10 -9.47
C LYS A 38 -1.33 -3.08 -10.10
N GLU A 39 -2.54 -2.95 -9.58
CA GLU A 39 -3.54 -1.98 -10.07
C GLU A 39 -3.15 -0.53 -9.75
N SER A 40 -2.41 -0.32 -8.66
CA SER A 40 -1.99 1.01 -8.20
C SER A 40 -0.58 1.39 -8.65
N GLU A 41 0.14 0.51 -9.34
CA GLU A 41 1.57 0.64 -9.63
C GLU A 41 1.88 1.95 -10.38
N GLU A 42 1.21 2.21 -11.50
CA GLU A 42 1.45 3.42 -12.30
C GLU A 42 1.15 4.71 -11.51
N LYS A 43 0.08 4.71 -10.70
CA LYS A 43 -0.28 5.87 -9.88
C LYS A 43 0.77 6.09 -8.79
N LEU A 44 1.20 5.02 -8.11
CA LEU A 44 2.24 5.09 -7.09
C LEU A 44 3.55 5.60 -7.69
N LYS A 45 3.99 5.08 -8.84
CA LYS A 45 5.19 5.55 -9.55
C LYS A 45 5.09 7.06 -9.81
N ARG A 46 3.97 7.53 -10.35
CA ARG A 46 3.73 8.96 -10.62
C ARG A 46 3.77 9.81 -9.36
N TRP A 47 3.09 9.42 -8.28
CA TRP A 47 3.03 10.22 -7.06
C TRP A 47 4.35 10.26 -6.31
N VAL A 48 5.06 9.13 -6.27
CA VAL A 48 6.43 9.05 -5.73
C VAL A 48 7.35 10.00 -6.47
N GLN A 49 7.24 10.06 -7.81
CA GLN A 49 8.01 11.00 -8.61
C GLN A 49 7.66 12.45 -8.27
N LEU A 50 6.37 12.81 -8.25
CA LEU A 50 5.93 14.16 -7.89
C LEU A 50 6.39 14.58 -6.50
N LEU A 51 6.37 13.66 -5.53
CA LEU A 51 6.86 13.91 -4.18
C LEU A 51 8.38 14.12 -4.17
N ALA A 52 9.13 13.34 -4.93
CA ALA A 52 10.59 13.48 -5.04
C ALA A 52 11.03 14.75 -5.78
N GLU A 53 10.15 15.30 -6.61
CA GLU A 53 10.32 16.58 -7.30
C GLU A 53 9.77 17.76 -6.49
N ASP A 54 9.38 17.55 -5.22
CA ASP A 54 8.73 18.53 -4.34
C ASP A 54 7.48 19.20 -4.96
N SER A 55 6.89 18.55 -5.98
CA SER A 55 5.71 19.03 -6.70
C SER A 55 4.40 18.75 -5.97
N ILE A 56 4.44 17.85 -4.98
CA ILE A 56 3.37 17.63 -4.00
C ILE A 56 3.98 17.53 -2.61
N THR A 57 3.23 17.93 -1.59
CA THR A 57 3.66 17.77 -0.19
C THR A 57 3.41 16.35 0.33
N LYS A 58 3.93 16.07 1.53
CA LYS A 58 3.68 14.81 2.24
C LYS A 58 2.19 14.62 2.53
N GLU A 59 1.50 15.70 2.90
CA GLU A 59 0.07 15.69 3.19
C GLU A 59 -0.75 15.40 1.93
N GLU A 60 -0.38 16.01 0.80
CA GLU A 60 -1.01 15.74 -0.50
C GLU A 60 -0.79 14.29 -0.94
N PHE A 61 0.42 13.76 -0.76
CA PHE A 61 0.71 12.35 -1.01
C PHE A 61 -0.13 11.42 -0.13
N GLU A 62 -0.25 11.71 1.17
CA GLU A 62 -1.09 10.94 2.09
C GLU A 62 -2.57 10.98 1.64
N TRP A 63 -3.04 12.14 1.18
CA TRP A 63 -4.40 12.31 0.68
C TRP A 63 -4.64 11.49 -0.60
N LEU A 64 -3.68 11.48 -1.53
CA LEU A 64 -3.75 10.67 -2.75
C LEU A 64 -3.81 9.17 -2.42
N LEU A 65 -3.03 8.70 -1.45
CA LEU A 65 -3.12 7.32 -0.96
C LEU A 65 -4.49 7.01 -0.35
N LYS A 66 -5.02 7.92 0.49
CA LYS A 66 -6.35 7.79 1.10
C LYS A 66 -7.45 7.72 0.03
N SER A 67 -7.33 8.44 -1.08
CA SER A 67 -8.28 8.36 -2.21
C SER A 67 -8.36 6.96 -2.83
N GLN A 68 -7.29 6.15 -2.73
CA GLN A 68 -7.28 4.77 -3.23
C GLN A 68 -7.89 3.77 -2.25
N LYS A 69 -8.26 4.19 -1.04
CA LYS A 69 -8.78 3.29 0.01
C LYS A 69 -10.00 2.48 -0.44
N ASP A 70 -10.89 3.09 -1.20
CA ASP A 70 -12.07 2.42 -1.74
C ASP A 70 -11.74 1.49 -2.91
N LEU A 71 -10.66 1.79 -3.64
CA LEU A 71 -10.13 0.94 -4.71
C LEU A 71 -9.42 -0.31 -4.18
N VAL A 72 -8.94 -0.30 -2.93
CA VAL A 72 -8.40 -1.51 -2.28
C VAL A 72 -9.53 -2.52 -2.10
N SER A 73 -9.68 -3.46 -3.03
CA SER A 73 -10.64 -4.55 -2.93
C SER A 73 -9.96 -5.76 -2.27
N LEU A 74 -10.11 -5.89 -0.95
CA LEU A 74 -9.61 -7.04 -0.19
C LEU A 74 -10.52 -8.26 -0.37
N LYS A 75 -10.67 -8.72 -1.62
CA LYS A 75 -11.66 -9.73 -2.02
C LYS A 75 -11.40 -11.07 -1.37
N ALA A 76 -10.14 -11.52 -1.31
CA ALA A 76 -9.81 -12.81 -0.70
C ALA A 76 -10.15 -12.81 0.80
N LEU A 77 -9.84 -11.72 1.50
CA LEU A 77 -10.19 -11.55 2.91
C LEU A 77 -11.73 -11.45 3.12
N GLN A 78 -12.45 -10.82 2.20
CA GLN A 78 -13.92 -10.79 2.24
C GLN A 78 -14.52 -12.20 2.11
N THR A 79 -13.99 -13.01 1.18
CA THR A 79 -14.48 -14.38 0.93
C THR A 79 -14.34 -15.29 2.15
N VAL A 80 -13.27 -15.13 2.94
CA VAL A 80 -13.07 -15.90 4.17
C VAL A 80 -13.80 -15.31 5.39
N GLY A 81 -14.70 -14.35 5.17
CA GLY A 81 -15.60 -13.83 6.21
C GLY A 81 -14.99 -12.78 7.13
N VAL A 82 -13.87 -12.14 6.75
CA VAL A 82 -13.28 -11.07 7.56
C VAL A 82 -14.26 -9.90 7.67
N SER A 83 -14.52 -9.46 8.90
CA SER A 83 -15.49 -8.40 9.18
C SER A 83 -15.10 -7.08 8.51
N LYS A 84 -16.09 -6.26 8.15
CA LYS A 84 -15.88 -4.92 7.54
C LYS A 84 -14.94 -4.04 8.36
N ILE A 85 -15.05 -4.09 9.69
CA ILE A 85 -14.18 -3.34 10.62
C ILE A 85 -12.72 -3.79 10.46
N ARG A 86 -12.48 -5.12 10.42
CA ARG A 86 -11.13 -5.68 10.31
C ARG A 86 -10.53 -5.43 8.93
N LEU A 87 -11.34 -5.52 7.86
CA LEU A 87 -10.93 -5.12 6.51
C LEU A 87 -10.52 -3.65 6.45
N ASN A 88 -11.29 -2.75 7.06
CA ASN A 88 -10.96 -1.32 7.10
C ASN A 88 -9.63 -1.07 7.83
N ASN A 89 -9.35 -1.79 8.92
CA ASN A 89 -8.07 -1.71 9.63
C ASN A 89 -6.90 -2.24 8.79
N ILE A 90 -7.11 -3.30 8.00
CA ILE A 90 -6.12 -3.82 7.05
C ILE A 90 -5.83 -2.78 5.98
N LYS A 91 -6.87 -2.20 5.35
CA LYS A 91 -6.72 -1.11 4.36
C LYS A 91 -5.91 0.06 4.91
N ASN A 92 -6.27 0.55 6.10
CA ASN A 92 -5.52 1.64 6.74
C ASN A 92 -4.06 1.24 7.02
N SER A 93 -3.81 0.00 7.42
CA SER A 93 -2.44 -0.51 7.65
C SER A 93 -1.63 -0.54 6.35
N ILE A 94 -2.24 -0.95 5.22
CA ILE A 94 -1.61 -0.95 3.90
C ILE A 94 -1.20 0.47 3.52
N LEU A 95 -2.15 1.40 3.54
CA LEU A 95 -1.90 2.79 3.13
C LEU A 95 -0.85 3.47 4.00
N LYS A 96 -0.91 3.28 5.31
CA LYS A 96 0.10 3.81 6.24
C LYS A 96 1.49 3.24 5.97
N THR A 97 1.59 1.93 5.73
CA THR A 97 2.87 1.28 5.44
C THR A 97 3.48 1.82 4.13
N ILE A 98 2.65 2.01 3.09
CA ILE A 98 3.08 2.63 1.83
C ILE A 98 3.61 4.03 2.08
N PHE A 99 2.85 4.83 2.82
CA PHE A 99 3.23 6.20 3.17
C PHE A 99 4.58 6.25 3.88
N ASP A 100 4.75 5.47 4.94
CA ASP A 100 5.97 5.46 5.75
C ASP A 100 7.20 5.03 4.93
N ILE A 101 7.07 4.00 4.08
CA ILE A 101 8.17 3.51 3.22
C ILE A 101 8.56 4.57 2.18
N VAL A 102 7.57 5.16 1.50
CA VAL A 102 7.84 6.16 0.46
C VAL A 102 8.48 7.40 1.08
N LEU A 103 7.98 7.88 2.22
CA LEU A 103 8.59 9.01 2.91
C LEU A 103 10.04 8.72 3.31
N ALA A 104 10.33 7.55 3.88
CA ALA A 104 11.68 7.18 4.27
C ALA A 104 12.64 7.06 3.08
N ALA A 105 12.13 6.68 1.90
CA ALA A 105 12.93 6.55 0.69
C ALA A 105 13.17 7.89 -0.03
N VAL A 106 12.17 8.77 -0.03
CA VAL A 106 12.19 10.05 -0.76
C VAL A 106 12.79 11.17 0.09
N ILE A 107 12.41 11.23 1.37
CA ILE A 107 12.72 12.33 2.28
C ILE A 107 13.77 11.83 3.25
N LYS A 108 15.03 12.17 2.96
CA LYS A 108 16.19 11.86 3.79
C LYS A 108 16.35 12.85 4.94
#